data_AF-A0AA42DL05-F1
#
_entry.id   AF-A0AA42DL05-F1
#
_cell.length_a   1.000
_cell.length_b   1.000
_cell.length_c   1.000
_cell.angle_alpha   90.00
_cell.angle_beta   90.00
_cell.angle_gamma   90.00
#
_symmetry.space_group_name_H-M   'P 1'
#
loop_
_entity.id
_entity.type
_entity.pdbx_description
1 polymer ?
#
loop_
_entity_poly.entity_id
_entity_poly.type
_entity_poly.pdbx_seq_one_letter_code
_entity_poly.pdbx_strand_id
1 'polypeptide(L)'
;MLQQWKVKEKINYRDVFRKGTVGLIITFIAGLLFGKENMMIAFVIVLGANIYEKENLRVKTVQKILRLLVRDVIIVCMAFIASQNMWWGIPLNLIAIFIIIFSLVSPYDQISYKTFMMLYVFCQYSYITLSELPGRLFLVVFAMGCVLISSLVYQLRNKALLDSNIGKGWEMIDEQLHNILERRFDHALSVACRTAMNEVAHTIYRTGYRRYFTTQQGKIQFHFYMNISYFNVLLESIDREYARGEFGKRQLLALISITETINRYFKYEIKRDEIIQVLKNAVELGPIHYGFGAEVMEILEALYKNFVELDEIDYKKKNTVYGEWERTSLNQLYDDFQNALNPKSMRVNFAVRLAIILTITLLLAHQLGFYKIIWAIIPIMSTTRPYYEDTMQRKSDRVKSNLLACLIVGVIINIVDIEWISALLVVLGFYGVYTFKDYYRMSFFLTVISMCLSSFGTGINSLIFYRLIYLLVGIGIVELSARVKPFKLKDGINELVEKIDRLNTKLEKEALRSLKHEENTHIIRETIIHSALLGQHLSIHNKVYKDEKITKLVEDNAEFVIRLGHQLLTQSESRR
;
A
#
# COMPACT_ATOMS: atom_id res chain seq x y z
N MET A 1 -23.43 13.88 1.58
CA MET A 1 -23.05 13.35 2.90
C MET A 1 -23.79 12.04 3.27
N LEU A 2 -24.14 11.14 2.33
CA LEU A 2 -24.78 9.83 2.67
C LEU A 2 -24.61 8.76 1.55
N GLN A 3 -23.41 8.64 0.96
CA GLN A 3 -23.15 7.65 -0.10
C GLN A 3 -21.73 7.04 -0.04
N GLN A 4 -21.08 7.08 1.13
CA GLN A 4 -19.77 6.42 1.36
C GLN A 4 -19.89 4.99 1.96
N TRP A 5 -21.08 4.40 2.01
CA TRP A 5 -21.36 3.25 2.90
C TRP A 5 -21.84 1.96 2.22
N LYS A 6 -21.51 1.69 0.95
CA LYS A 6 -21.91 0.43 0.30
C LYS A 6 -20.91 -0.16 -0.70
N VAL A 7 -19.61 -0.11 -0.39
CA VAL A 7 -18.75 -1.22 -0.85
C VAL A 7 -18.79 -2.23 0.29
N LYS A 8 -19.44 -3.39 0.09
CA LYS A 8 -19.28 -4.53 1.00
C LYS A 8 -17.79 -4.87 0.99
N GLU A 9 -17.04 -4.37 1.96
CA GLU A 9 -15.63 -4.70 2.10
C GLU A 9 -15.56 -6.22 2.33
N LYS A 10 -15.02 -6.96 1.36
CA LYS A 10 -14.81 -8.40 1.51
C LYS A 10 -13.72 -8.60 2.56
N ILE A 11 -14.13 -8.84 3.80
CA ILE A 11 -13.24 -9.07 4.94
C ILE A 11 -12.43 -10.33 4.66
N ASN A 12 -11.10 -10.21 4.69
CA ASN A 12 -10.23 -11.37 4.60
C ASN A 12 -10.09 -12.01 5.99
N TYR A 13 -11.09 -12.79 6.41
CA TYR A 13 -11.14 -13.40 7.74
C TYR A 13 -9.87 -14.19 8.09
N ARG A 14 -9.24 -14.82 7.10
CA ARG A 14 -7.98 -15.56 7.31
C ARG A 14 -6.80 -14.64 7.65
N ASP A 15 -6.70 -13.49 6.99
CA ASP A 15 -5.66 -12.50 7.29
C ASP A 15 -5.92 -11.80 8.63
N VAL A 16 -7.18 -11.48 8.92
CA VAL A 16 -7.63 -10.90 10.21
C VAL A 16 -7.27 -11.83 11.36
N PHE A 17 -7.66 -13.11 11.26
CA PHE A 17 -7.39 -14.09 12.30
C PHE A 17 -5.89 -14.24 12.53
N ARG A 18 -5.11 -14.41 11.45
CA ARG A 18 -3.65 -14.54 11.55
C ARG A 18 -3.02 -13.33 12.25
N LYS A 19 -3.30 -12.11 11.80
CA LYS A 19 -2.67 -10.89 12.32
C LYS A 19 -3.15 -10.55 13.72
N GLY A 20 -4.44 -10.73 13.99
CA GLY A 20 -5.04 -10.53 15.31
C GLY A 20 -4.43 -11.47 16.34
N THR A 21 -4.42 -12.77 16.07
CA THR A 21 -3.87 -13.79 16.98
C THR A 21 -2.37 -13.61 17.22
N VAL A 22 -1.58 -13.39 16.16
CA VAL A 22 -0.13 -13.18 16.29
C VAL A 22 0.17 -11.91 17.09
N GLY A 23 -0.53 -10.80 16.80
CA GLY A 23 -0.37 -9.56 17.55
C GLY A 23 -0.73 -9.69 19.02
N LEU A 24 -1.83 -10.39 19.31
CA LEU A 24 -2.28 -10.63 20.67
C LEU A 24 -1.26 -11.47 21.47
N ILE A 25 -0.87 -12.63 20.93
CA ILE A 25 0.09 -13.54 21.58
C ILE A 25 1.41 -12.82 21.87
N ILE A 26 1.97 -12.13 20.88
CA ILE A 26 3.24 -11.41 21.06
C ILE A 26 3.11 -10.33 22.14
N THR A 27 1.99 -9.59 22.16
CA THR A 27 1.77 -8.51 23.13
C THR A 27 1.69 -9.02 24.56
N PHE A 28 0.95 -10.11 24.81
CA PHE A 28 0.84 -10.69 26.14
C PHE A 28 2.14 -11.38 26.60
N ILE A 29 2.80 -12.14 25.73
CA ILE A 29 4.10 -12.76 26.04
C ILE A 29 5.14 -11.69 26.35
N ALA A 30 5.17 -10.60 25.58
CA ALA A 30 6.05 -9.48 25.84
C ALA A 30 5.81 -8.87 27.24
N GLY A 31 4.55 -8.74 27.64
CA GLY A 31 4.21 -8.26 28.97
C GLY A 31 4.62 -9.20 30.10
N LEU A 32 4.57 -10.52 29.88
CA LEU A 32 5.02 -11.53 30.84
C LEU A 32 6.55 -11.55 30.97
N LEU A 33 7.28 -11.45 29.86
CA LEU A 33 8.74 -11.58 29.84
C LEU A 33 9.47 -10.26 30.16
N PHE A 34 8.93 -9.12 29.72
CA PHE A 34 9.58 -7.81 29.79
C PHE A 34 8.78 -6.78 30.62
N GLY A 35 7.68 -7.17 31.25
CA GLY A 35 6.85 -6.30 32.09
C GLY A 35 5.71 -5.59 31.35
N LYS A 36 4.66 -5.21 32.10
CA LYS A 36 3.40 -4.66 31.59
C LYS A 36 3.61 -3.38 30.75
N GLU A 37 4.59 -2.55 31.09
CA GLU A 37 4.90 -1.30 30.38
C GLU A 37 5.32 -1.52 28.92
N ASN A 38 5.91 -2.68 28.63
CA ASN A 38 6.42 -3.05 27.31
C ASN A 38 5.35 -3.66 26.39
N MET A 39 4.14 -3.97 26.90
CA MET A 39 3.03 -4.50 26.09
C MET A 39 2.66 -3.55 24.94
N MET A 40 2.54 -2.24 25.21
CA MET A 40 2.18 -1.27 24.16
C MET A 40 3.27 -1.14 23.09
N ILE A 41 4.55 -1.23 23.48
CA ILE A 41 5.68 -1.19 22.55
C ILE A 41 5.65 -2.42 21.64
N ALA A 42 5.48 -3.62 22.22
CA ALA A 42 5.35 -4.87 21.47
C ALA A 42 4.21 -4.81 20.45
N PHE A 43 3.04 -4.32 20.87
CA PHE A 43 1.89 -4.13 20.01
C PHE A 43 2.21 -3.25 18.79
N VAL A 44 2.86 -2.10 19.02
CA VAL A 44 3.20 -1.16 17.95
C VAL A 44 4.23 -1.73 16.98
N ILE A 45 5.21 -2.49 17.47
CA ILE A 45 6.20 -3.17 16.62
C ILE A 45 5.50 -4.17 15.70
N VAL A 46 4.61 -5.02 16.25
CA VAL A 46 3.87 -6.00 15.44
C VAL A 46 2.93 -5.32 14.46
N LEU A 47 2.24 -4.25 14.86
CA LEU A 47 1.39 -3.46 13.96
C LEU A 47 2.21 -2.87 12.81
N GLY A 48 3.39 -2.30 13.10
CA GLY A 48 4.31 -1.75 12.10
C GLY A 48 4.82 -2.81 11.14
N ALA A 49 5.21 -3.96 11.68
CA ALA A 49 5.67 -5.09 10.88
C ALA A 49 4.57 -5.63 9.96
N ASN A 50 3.32 -5.72 10.42
CA ASN A 50 2.16 -6.15 9.61
C ASN A 50 1.79 -5.16 8.50
N ILE A 51 1.99 -3.85 8.73
CA ILE A 51 1.81 -2.83 7.70
C ILE A 51 2.93 -2.95 6.67
N TYR A 52 4.18 -3.08 7.12
CA TYR A 52 5.34 -3.27 6.25
C TYR A 52 5.34 -4.63 5.53
N GLU A 53 4.67 -5.65 6.08
CA GLU A 53 4.45 -6.94 5.41
C GLU A 53 3.70 -6.77 4.09
N LYS A 54 2.75 -5.83 4.06
CA LYS A 54 2.08 -5.47 2.81
C LYS A 54 3.14 -4.96 1.82
N GLU A 55 4.10 -4.14 2.25
CA GLU A 55 5.17 -3.54 1.44
C GLU A 55 6.31 -4.49 1.07
N ASN A 56 5.99 -5.71 0.61
CA ASN A 56 6.97 -6.63 0.01
C ASN A 56 7.90 -7.37 1.00
N LEU A 57 7.45 -7.77 2.19
CA LEU A 57 8.24 -8.73 3.00
C LEU A 57 8.35 -10.13 2.37
N ARG A 58 7.74 -10.37 1.20
CA ARG A 58 7.75 -11.66 0.50
C ARG A 58 9.06 -11.96 -0.23
N VAL A 59 9.79 -10.92 -0.63
CA VAL A 59 11.03 -11.05 -1.40
C VAL A 59 12.22 -10.76 -0.49
N LYS A 60 13.11 -11.75 -0.31
CA LYS A 60 14.22 -11.71 0.67
C LYS A 60 13.74 -11.35 2.09
N THR A 61 12.75 -12.09 2.57
CA THR A 61 12.07 -11.94 3.88
C THR A 61 13.03 -11.66 5.02
N VAL A 62 14.05 -12.50 5.18
CA VAL A 62 15.04 -12.39 6.26
C VAL A 62 15.80 -11.05 6.21
N GLN A 63 16.31 -10.66 5.03
CA GLN A 63 17.08 -9.41 4.89
C GLN A 63 16.21 -8.16 5.11
N LYS A 64 14.94 -8.21 4.75
CA LYS A 64 14.01 -7.09 4.99
C LYS A 64 13.63 -6.97 6.45
N ILE A 65 13.30 -8.08 7.09
CA ILE A 65 12.97 -8.10 8.51
C ILE A 65 14.18 -7.69 9.36
N LEU A 66 15.39 -8.12 8.99
CA LEU A 66 16.61 -7.64 9.63
C LEU A 66 16.79 -6.12 9.49
N ARG A 67 16.49 -5.54 8.31
CA ARG A 67 16.51 -4.07 8.13
C ARG A 67 15.43 -3.37 8.96
N LEU A 68 14.25 -3.97 9.12
CA LEU A 68 13.22 -3.46 10.02
C LEU A 68 13.69 -3.48 11.47
N LEU A 69 14.28 -4.59 11.92
CA LEU A 69 14.86 -4.74 13.25
C LEU A 69 15.90 -3.64 13.51
N VAL A 70 16.84 -3.44 12.58
CA VAL A 70 17.87 -2.39 12.70
C VAL A 70 17.22 -1.01 12.82
N ARG A 71 16.18 -0.71 12.04
CA ARG A 71 15.45 0.56 12.12
C ARG A 71 14.76 0.73 13.48
N ASP A 72 14.08 -0.30 13.98
CA ASP A 72 13.40 -0.25 15.28
C ASP A 72 14.40 -0.07 16.43
N VAL A 73 15.55 -0.75 16.37
CA VAL A 73 16.65 -0.58 17.34
C VAL A 73 17.16 0.87 17.32
N ILE A 74 17.41 1.45 16.14
CA ILE A 74 17.85 2.85 16.00
C ILE A 74 16.80 3.80 16.60
N ILE A 75 15.52 3.57 16.35
CA ILE A 75 14.42 4.39 16.90
C ILE A 75 14.39 4.31 18.43
N VAL A 76 14.48 3.10 18.99
CA VAL A 76 14.50 2.89 20.45
C VAL A 76 15.71 3.58 21.08
N CYS A 77 16.89 3.45 20.48
CA CYS A 77 18.10 4.12 20.97
C CYS A 77 17.99 5.65 20.89
N MET A 78 17.52 6.21 19.78
CA MET A 78 17.31 7.66 19.65
C MET A 78 16.28 8.19 20.66
N ALA A 79 15.19 7.45 20.88
CA ALA A 79 14.18 7.81 21.87
C ALA A 79 14.78 7.81 23.29
N PHE A 80 15.58 6.79 23.63
CA PHE A 80 16.26 6.68 24.92
C PHE A 80 17.24 7.82 25.17
N ILE A 81 18.11 8.14 24.20
CA ILE A 81 19.10 9.23 24.34
C ILE A 81 18.38 10.56 24.51
N ALA A 82 17.36 10.82 23.69
CA ALA A 82 16.60 12.05 23.75
C ALA A 82 15.80 12.21 25.07
N SER A 83 15.42 11.11 25.71
CA SER A 83 14.72 11.16 27.00
C SER A 83 15.64 11.38 28.20
N GLN A 84 16.97 11.24 28.07
CA GLN A 84 17.88 11.39 29.21
C GLN A 84 18.06 12.83 29.67
N ASN A 85 17.99 13.80 28.76
CA ASN A 85 18.25 15.19 29.09
C ASN A 85 17.52 16.12 28.12
N MET A 86 16.78 17.08 28.66
CA MET A 86 15.95 18.02 27.91
C MET A 86 16.74 18.83 26.87
N TRP A 87 17.97 19.28 27.19
CA TRP A 87 18.75 20.18 26.33
C TRP A 87 19.14 19.53 25.00
N TRP A 88 19.62 18.29 25.06
CA TRP A 88 19.95 17.49 23.87
C TRP A 88 18.71 16.78 23.32
N GLY A 89 17.70 16.54 24.17
CA GLY A 89 16.43 15.94 23.80
C GLY A 89 15.66 16.74 22.77
N ILE A 90 15.64 18.09 22.87
CA ILE A 90 14.96 18.95 21.88
C ILE A 90 15.54 18.76 20.46
N PRO A 91 16.85 18.97 20.20
CA PRO A 91 17.40 18.80 18.86
C PRO A 91 17.31 17.34 18.40
N LEU A 92 17.50 16.36 19.28
CA LEU A 92 17.37 14.94 18.92
C LEU A 92 15.93 14.56 18.55
N ASN A 93 14.93 15.06 19.27
CA ASN A 93 13.51 14.87 18.94
C ASN A 93 13.21 15.43 17.55
N LEU A 94 13.65 16.66 17.29
CA LEU A 94 13.41 17.33 16.01
C LEU A 94 14.03 16.52 14.86
N ILE A 95 15.29 16.10 15.01
CA ILE A 95 16.02 15.34 13.98
C ILE A 95 15.42 13.94 13.80
N ALA A 96 15.18 13.20 14.89
CA ALA A 96 14.67 11.84 14.83
C ALA A 96 13.27 11.80 14.20
N ILE A 97 12.35 12.68 14.64
CA ILE A 97 10.99 12.73 14.10
C ILE A 97 11.02 13.15 12.63
N PHE A 98 11.83 14.16 12.26
CA PHE A 98 12.00 14.55 10.87
C PHE A 98 12.49 13.37 10.00
N ILE A 99 13.57 12.68 10.42
CA ILE A 99 14.14 11.56 9.67
C ILE A 99 13.14 10.41 9.53
N ILE A 100 12.42 10.04 10.60
CA ILE A 100 11.41 8.98 10.57
C ILE A 100 10.34 9.32 9.52
N ILE A 101 9.82 10.55 9.53
CA ILE A 101 8.75 10.96 8.62
C ILE A 101 9.28 11.08 7.19
N PHE A 102 10.37 11.82 6.99
CA PHE A 102 10.94 12.07 5.67
C PHE A 102 11.33 10.77 4.95
N SER A 103 11.86 9.78 5.69
CA SER A 103 12.29 8.50 5.11
C SER A 103 11.15 7.54 4.80
N LEU A 104 10.01 7.65 5.51
CA LEU A 104 8.91 6.67 5.46
C LEU A 104 7.63 7.20 4.83
N VAL A 105 7.49 8.52 4.67
CA VAL A 105 6.36 9.11 3.95
C VAL A 105 6.64 9.02 2.47
N SER A 106 5.78 8.27 1.78
CA SER A 106 5.76 8.24 0.33
C SER A 106 4.47 8.86 -0.19
N PRO A 107 4.47 9.52 -1.37
CA PRO A 107 3.23 9.86 -2.06
C PRO A 107 2.32 8.64 -2.24
N TYR A 108 2.94 7.45 -2.33
CA TYR A 108 2.28 6.19 -2.59
C TYR A 108 1.73 5.48 -1.32
N ASP A 109 2.37 5.66 -0.15
CA ASP A 109 1.92 5.07 1.12
C ASP A 109 2.13 6.06 2.28
N GLN A 110 1.02 6.53 2.86
CA GLN A 110 0.98 7.48 3.96
C GLN A 110 0.73 6.82 5.32
N ILE A 111 0.82 5.49 5.43
CA ILE A 111 0.50 4.76 6.67
C ILE A 111 1.78 4.32 7.38
N SER A 112 2.81 3.94 6.64
CA SER A 112 4.02 3.30 7.17
C SER A 112 4.75 4.12 8.24
N TYR A 113 4.90 5.43 8.10
CA TYR A 113 5.59 6.25 9.12
C TYR A 113 4.92 6.20 10.50
N LYS A 114 3.60 5.99 10.56
CA LYS A 114 2.82 6.14 11.81
C LYS A 114 3.30 5.17 12.88
N THR A 115 3.56 3.91 12.53
CA THR A 115 3.94 2.88 13.50
C THR A 115 5.35 3.10 14.05
N PHE A 116 6.29 3.56 13.23
CA PHE A 116 7.64 3.90 13.68
C PHE A 116 7.63 5.17 14.55
N MET A 117 6.77 6.14 14.22
CA MET A 117 6.57 7.32 15.06
C MET A 117 5.87 6.96 16.38
N MET A 118 4.90 6.02 16.37
CA MET A 118 4.31 5.48 17.61
C MET A 118 5.41 4.85 18.46
N LEU A 119 6.28 4.00 17.88
CA LEU A 119 7.37 3.35 18.60
C LEU A 119 8.26 4.36 19.30
N TYR A 120 8.67 5.42 18.58
CA TYR A 120 9.46 6.51 19.14
C TYR A 120 8.77 7.17 20.35
N VAL A 121 7.52 7.60 20.18
CA VAL A 121 6.76 8.30 21.23
C VAL A 121 6.49 7.41 22.44
N PHE A 122 6.14 6.13 22.24
CA PHE A 122 5.93 5.20 23.35
C PHE A 122 7.23 4.97 24.14
N CYS A 123 8.36 4.79 23.46
CA CYS A 123 9.65 4.64 24.11
C CYS A 123 10.05 5.87 24.93
N GLN A 124 9.71 7.08 24.48
CA GLN A 124 9.94 8.31 25.26
C GLN A 124 9.02 8.44 26.46
N TYR A 125 7.78 7.98 26.33
CA TYR A 125 6.81 8.06 27.42
C TYR A 125 7.11 7.06 28.54
N SER A 126 7.44 5.81 28.20
CA SER A 126 7.92 4.81 29.15
C SER A 126 9.42 5.00 29.37
N TYR A 127 9.79 6.06 30.08
CA TYR A 127 11.19 6.34 30.42
C TYR A 127 11.82 5.13 31.10
N ILE A 128 13.05 4.79 30.69
CA ILE A 128 13.83 3.69 31.28
C ILE A 128 15.22 4.17 31.64
N THR A 129 15.79 3.47 32.61
CA THR A 129 17.20 3.61 32.99
C THR A 129 18.11 2.85 32.04
N LEU A 130 19.42 3.11 32.11
CA LEU A 130 20.41 2.44 31.26
C LEU A 130 20.44 0.92 31.47
N SER A 131 20.14 0.43 32.69
CA SER A 131 20.10 -1.01 33.01
C SER A 131 18.92 -1.73 32.39
N GLU A 132 17.82 -1.03 32.10
CA GLU A 132 16.60 -1.60 31.51
C GLU A 132 16.63 -1.55 29.97
N LEU A 133 17.53 -0.77 29.37
CA LEU A 133 17.69 -0.64 27.92
C LEU A 133 17.94 -1.98 27.22
N PRO A 134 18.81 -2.87 27.71
CA PRO A 134 18.99 -4.20 27.12
C PRO A 134 17.67 -4.99 27.04
N GLY A 135 16.86 -4.95 28.10
CA GLY A 135 15.56 -5.63 28.12
C GLY A 135 14.61 -5.11 27.04
N ARG A 136 14.58 -3.78 26.82
CA ARG A 136 13.79 -3.16 25.75
C ARG A 136 14.32 -3.50 24.35
N LEU A 137 15.63 -3.62 24.17
CA LEU A 137 16.21 -4.06 22.90
C LEU A 137 15.90 -5.54 22.62
N PHE A 138 15.99 -6.41 23.63
CA PHE A 138 15.58 -7.81 23.51
C PHE A 138 14.11 -7.96 23.15
N LEU A 139 13.23 -7.11 23.68
CA LEU A 139 11.82 -7.06 23.28
C LEU A 139 11.66 -6.81 21.78
N VAL A 140 12.40 -5.85 21.21
CA VAL A 140 12.35 -5.55 19.77
C VAL A 140 12.78 -6.78 18.96
N VAL A 141 13.89 -7.42 19.34
CA VAL A 141 14.37 -8.64 18.68
C VAL A 141 13.36 -9.77 18.77
N PHE A 142 12.77 -9.98 19.95
CA PHE A 142 11.74 -11.00 20.19
C PHE A 142 10.51 -10.78 19.30
N ALA A 143 9.92 -9.57 19.36
CA ALA A 143 8.72 -9.24 18.58
C ALA A 143 8.97 -9.42 17.07
N MET A 144 10.11 -8.94 16.58
CA MET A 144 10.47 -9.04 15.17
C MET A 144 10.80 -10.49 14.74
N GLY A 145 11.38 -11.29 15.64
CA GLY A 145 11.60 -12.72 15.45
C GLY A 145 10.28 -13.49 15.28
N CYS A 146 9.28 -13.21 16.12
CA CYS A 146 7.94 -13.80 15.99
C CYS A 146 7.26 -13.42 14.66
N VAL A 147 7.39 -12.17 14.22
CA VAL A 147 6.91 -11.71 12.91
C VAL A 147 7.59 -12.48 11.78
N LEU A 148 8.92 -12.68 11.84
CA LEU A 148 9.68 -13.43 10.84
C LEU A 148 9.13 -14.85 10.69
N ILE A 149 8.96 -15.56 11.82
CA ILE A 149 8.42 -16.93 11.84
C ILE A 149 7.02 -16.96 11.21
N SER A 150 6.13 -16.06 11.62
CA SER A 150 4.77 -15.96 11.06
C SER A 150 4.78 -15.73 9.54
N SER A 151 5.64 -14.83 9.04
CA SER A 151 5.76 -14.55 7.61
C SER A 151 6.31 -15.74 6.82
N LEU A 152 7.30 -16.46 7.35
CA LEU A 152 7.86 -17.65 6.70
C LEU A 152 6.84 -18.79 6.61
N VAL A 153 6.10 -19.05 7.69
CA VAL A 153 5.02 -20.07 7.72
C VAL A 153 3.95 -19.74 6.67
N TYR A 154 3.59 -18.47 6.53
CA TYR A 154 2.63 -18.06 5.51
C TYR A 154 3.16 -18.26 4.08
N GLN A 155 4.43 -17.94 3.82
CA GLN A 155 5.04 -18.09 2.50
C GLN A 155 5.09 -19.56 2.06
N LEU A 156 5.43 -20.48 2.97
CA LEU A 156 5.43 -21.93 2.70
C LEU A 156 4.04 -22.45 2.29
N ARG A 157 2.96 -21.86 2.82
CA ARG A 157 1.58 -22.25 2.52
C ARG A 157 1.02 -21.59 1.27
N ASN A 158 1.56 -20.45 0.83
CA ASN A 158 1.01 -19.71 -0.30
C ASN A 158 1.62 -20.18 -1.64
N LYS A 159 0.88 -21.00 -2.38
CA LYS A 159 1.29 -21.52 -3.71
C LYS A 159 0.83 -20.65 -4.91
N ALA A 160 0.09 -19.57 -4.69
CA ALA A 160 -0.41 -18.73 -5.80
C ALA A 160 0.74 -18.08 -6.60
N LEU A 161 0.66 -18.16 -7.94
CA LEU A 161 1.63 -17.58 -8.88
C LEU A 161 1.14 -16.27 -9.52
N LEU A 162 -0.16 -16.09 -9.67
CA LEU A 162 -0.75 -14.87 -10.21
C LEU A 162 -1.47 -14.07 -9.13
N ASP A 163 -1.50 -12.75 -9.31
CA ASP A 163 -2.38 -11.88 -8.54
C ASP A 163 -3.83 -12.13 -8.94
N SER A 164 -4.74 -12.21 -7.96
CA SER A 164 -6.17 -12.43 -8.21
C SER A 164 -6.80 -11.38 -9.12
N ASN A 165 -6.23 -10.17 -9.19
CA ASN A 165 -6.73 -9.11 -10.06
C ASN A 165 -6.43 -9.37 -11.55
N ILE A 166 -5.48 -10.24 -11.88
CA ILE A 166 -5.27 -10.70 -13.28
C ILE A 166 -6.52 -11.44 -13.77
N GLY A 167 -7.04 -12.38 -12.98
CA GLY A 167 -8.28 -13.08 -13.32
C GLY A 167 -9.49 -12.16 -13.42
N LYS A 168 -9.61 -11.16 -12.53
CA LYS A 168 -10.69 -10.16 -12.61
C LYS A 168 -10.59 -9.27 -13.86
N GLY A 169 -9.39 -8.82 -14.21
CA GLY A 169 -9.20 -8.04 -15.43
C GLY A 169 -9.56 -8.86 -16.65
N TRP A 170 -9.21 -10.16 -16.67
CA TRP A 170 -9.62 -11.07 -17.73
C TRP A 170 -11.13 -11.27 -17.81
N GLU A 171 -11.81 -11.45 -16.67
CA GLU A 171 -13.28 -11.54 -16.59
C GLU A 171 -13.96 -10.31 -17.23
N MET A 172 -13.41 -9.11 -17.01
CA MET A 172 -13.91 -7.88 -17.61
C MET A 172 -13.67 -7.80 -19.13
N ILE A 173 -12.55 -8.33 -19.63
CA ILE A 173 -12.28 -8.45 -21.07
C ILE A 173 -13.32 -9.39 -21.73
N ASP A 174 -13.53 -10.55 -21.11
CA ASP A 174 -14.47 -11.57 -21.57
C ASP A 174 -15.90 -11.04 -21.61
N GLU A 175 -16.34 -10.36 -20.54
CA GLU A 175 -17.65 -9.70 -20.47
C GLU A 175 -17.79 -8.59 -21.53
N GLN A 176 -16.74 -7.78 -21.74
CA GLN A 176 -16.77 -6.70 -22.72
C GLN A 176 -16.88 -7.21 -24.16
N LEU A 177 -16.26 -8.35 -24.50
CA LEU A 177 -16.41 -8.96 -25.83
C LEU A 177 -17.85 -9.43 -26.09
N HIS A 178 -18.53 -9.97 -25.07
CA HIS A 178 -19.96 -10.31 -25.16
C HIS A 178 -20.82 -9.06 -25.35
N ASN A 179 -20.50 -7.98 -24.63
CA ASN A 179 -21.14 -6.68 -24.79
C ASN A 179 -20.96 -6.10 -26.20
N ILE A 180 -19.78 -6.25 -26.81
CA ILE A 180 -19.53 -5.85 -28.21
C ILE A 180 -20.38 -6.67 -29.18
N LEU A 181 -20.55 -7.98 -28.94
CA LEU A 181 -21.43 -8.84 -29.75
C LEU A 181 -22.88 -8.34 -29.73
N GLU A 182 -23.33 -7.79 -28.60
CA GLU A 182 -24.65 -7.15 -28.44
C GLU A 182 -24.70 -5.67 -28.87
N ARG A 183 -23.60 -5.11 -29.39
CA ARG A 183 -23.43 -3.69 -29.75
C ARG A 183 -23.64 -2.72 -28.58
N ARG A 184 -23.11 -3.08 -27.41
CA ARG A 184 -23.25 -2.32 -26.16
C ARG A 184 -21.91 -2.17 -25.44
N PHE A 185 -20.98 -1.41 -26.00
CA PHE A 185 -19.70 -1.16 -25.33
C PHE A 185 -19.90 -0.47 -23.96
N ASP A 186 -19.43 -1.09 -22.88
CA ASP A 186 -19.49 -0.52 -21.53
C ASP A 186 -18.13 0.09 -21.11
N HIS A 187 -18.07 1.42 -21.05
CA HIS A 187 -16.87 2.13 -20.57
C HIS A 187 -16.59 1.86 -19.09
N ALA A 188 -17.59 1.53 -18.27
CA ALA A 188 -17.38 1.23 -16.86
C ALA A 188 -16.56 -0.05 -16.65
N LEU A 189 -16.75 -1.07 -17.52
CA LEU A 189 -15.94 -2.28 -17.51
C LEU A 189 -14.47 -1.99 -17.88
N SER A 190 -14.23 -1.12 -18.87
CA SER A 190 -12.86 -0.69 -19.22
C SER A 190 -12.16 0.00 -18.03
N VAL A 191 -12.86 0.90 -17.34
CA VAL A 191 -12.34 1.56 -16.12
C VAL A 191 -12.10 0.55 -14.99
N ALA A 192 -12.99 -0.42 -14.82
CA ALA A 192 -12.84 -1.48 -13.83
C ALA A 192 -11.63 -2.38 -14.12
N CYS A 193 -11.40 -2.73 -15.38
CA CYS A 193 -10.24 -3.55 -15.82
C CYS A 193 -8.94 -2.81 -15.54
N ARG A 194 -8.86 -1.54 -15.93
CA ARG A 194 -7.73 -0.67 -15.59
C ARG A 194 -7.48 -0.59 -14.08
N THR A 195 -8.55 -0.48 -13.29
CA THR A 195 -8.43 -0.45 -11.82
C THR A 195 -7.86 -1.77 -11.28
N ALA A 196 -8.29 -2.91 -11.82
CA ALA A 196 -7.73 -4.22 -11.46
C ALA A 196 -6.26 -4.34 -11.87
N MET A 197 -5.89 -3.87 -13.06
CA MET A 197 -4.51 -3.89 -13.57
C MET A 197 -3.59 -2.95 -12.80
N ASN A 198 -4.07 -1.79 -12.33
CA ASN A 198 -3.31 -0.92 -11.45
C ASN A 198 -2.93 -1.61 -10.12
N GLU A 199 -3.81 -2.45 -9.57
CA GLU A 199 -3.46 -3.26 -8.39
C GLU A 199 -2.36 -4.30 -8.71
N VAL A 200 -2.35 -4.87 -9.91
CA VAL A 200 -1.27 -5.76 -10.38
C VAL A 200 0.04 -4.97 -10.53
N ALA A 201 0.01 -3.79 -11.14
CA ALA A 201 1.16 -2.90 -11.24
C ALA A 201 1.74 -2.56 -9.86
N HIS A 202 0.87 -2.30 -8.88
CA HIS A 202 1.26 -2.10 -7.48
C HIS A 202 1.90 -3.34 -6.86
N THR A 203 1.38 -4.55 -7.12
CA THR A 203 2.02 -5.80 -6.70
C THR A 203 3.42 -5.94 -7.32
N ILE A 204 3.57 -5.70 -8.63
CA ILE A 204 4.87 -5.78 -9.34
C ILE A 204 5.87 -4.78 -8.75
N TYR A 205 5.50 -3.50 -8.67
CA TYR A 205 6.33 -2.43 -8.13
C TYR A 205 6.84 -2.79 -6.73
N ARG A 206 5.92 -3.28 -5.89
CA ARG A 206 6.25 -3.70 -4.54
C ARG A 206 7.30 -4.78 -4.57
N THR A 207 7.19 -5.82 -5.40
CA THR A 207 8.09 -6.98 -5.41
C THR A 207 9.56 -6.67 -5.71
N GLY A 208 9.88 -5.54 -6.37
CA GLY A 208 11.24 -5.13 -6.68
C GLY A 208 12.17 -5.00 -5.45
N TYR A 209 13.48 -5.16 -5.69
CA TYR A 209 14.49 -5.18 -4.63
C TYR A 209 15.83 -4.60 -5.07
N ARG A 210 16.30 -3.54 -4.38
CA ARG A 210 17.56 -2.84 -4.66
C ARG A 210 17.64 -2.43 -6.15
N ARG A 211 18.63 -2.94 -6.88
CA ARG A 211 18.85 -2.67 -8.31
C ARG A 211 17.94 -3.45 -9.24
N TYR A 212 17.05 -4.29 -8.74
CA TYR A 212 16.23 -5.18 -9.59
C TYR A 212 14.78 -4.74 -9.57
N PHE A 213 14.19 -4.70 -10.76
CA PHE A 213 12.84 -4.19 -10.98
C PHE A 213 11.79 -5.10 -10.32
N THR A 214 11.94 -6.42 -10.45
CA THR A 214 10.91 -7.40 -10.08
C THR A 214 11.47 -8.78 -9.72
N THR A 215 10.59 -9.73 -9.39
CA THR A 215 10.92 -11.16 -9.18
C THR A 215 10.58 -12.02 -10.39
N GLN A 216 10.93 -13.31 -10.36
CA GLN A 216 10.47 -14.30 -11.36
C GLN A 216 8.94 -14.27 -11.52
N GLN A 217 8.21 -14.27 -10.41
CA GLN A 217 6.75 -14.13 -10.43
C GLN A 217 6.30 -12.79 -11.01
N GLY A 218 6.96 -11.71 -10.64
CA GLY A 218 6.58 -10.37 -11.08
C GLY A 218 6.93 -10.09 -12.55
N LYS A 219 7.90 -10.80 -13.15
CA LYS A 219 8.13 -10.81 -14.61
C LYS A 219 6.88 -11.31 -15.33
N ILE A 220 6.40 -12.50 -14.98
CA ILE A 220 5.22 -13.12 -15.59
C ILE A 220 3.98 -12.23 -15.37
N GLN A 221 3.80 -11.69 -14.15
CA GLN A 221 2.70 -10.76 -13.87
C GLN A 221 2.79 -9.47 -14.69
N PHE A 222 3.98 -8.97 -14.98
CA PHE A 222 4.16 -7.80 -15.84
C PHE A 222 3.71 -8.08 -17.27
N HIS A 223 4.02 -9.25 -17.82
CA HIS A 223 3.53 -9.62 -19.15
C HIS A 223 2.00 -9.76 -19.18
N PHE A 224 1.39 -10.40 -18.18
CA PHE A 224 -0.08 -10.43 -18.07
C PHE A 224 -0.68 -9.03 -17.92
N TYR A 225 -0.06 -8.17 -17.11
CA TYR A 225 -0.49 -6.78 -16.94
C TYR A 225 -0.46 -6.03 -18.29
N MET A 226 0.62 -6.15 -19.06
CA MET A 226 0.74 -5.50 -20.37
C MET A 226 -0.31 -6.01 -21.34
N ASN A 227 -0.44 -7.33 -21.49
CA ASN A 227 -1.35 -7.93 -22.47
C ASN A 227 -2.81 -7.63 -22.15
N ILE A 228 -3.23 -7.73 -20.87
CA ILE A 228 -4.61 -7.41 -20.47
C ILE A 228 -4.89 -5.93 -20.62
N SER A 229 -3.96 -5.05 -20.22
CA SER A 229 -4.14 -3.60 -20.35
C SER A 229 -4.22 -3.17 -21.81
N TYR A 230 -3.37 -3.75 -22.67
CA TYR A 230 -3.38 -3.48 -24.10
C TYR A 230 -4.64 -4.05 -24.76
N PHE A 231 -5.07 -5.25 -24.39
CA PHE A 231 -6.32 -5.83 -24.88
C PHE A 231 -7.51 -4.95 -24.51
N ASN A 232 -7.58 -4.47 -23.26
CA ASN A 232 -8.63 -3.53 -22.83
C ASN A 232 -8.70 -2.27 -23.70
N VAL A 233 -7.56 -1.75 -24.14
CA VAL A 233 -7.45 -0.60 -25.05
C VAL A 233 -7.87 -0.96 -26.49
N LEU A 234 -7.55 -2.18 -26.94
CA LEU A 234 -7.94 -2.68 -28.26
C LEU A 234 -9.42 -3.06 -28.38
N LEU A 235 -10.11 -3.34 -27.28
CA LEU A 235 -11.54 -3.60 -27.34
C LEU A 235 -12.33 -2.41 -27.91
N GLU A 236 -11.86 -1.18 -27.72
CA GLU A 236 -12.48 0.00 -28.33
C GLU A 236 -12.28 0.07 -29.85
N SER A 237 -11.14 -0.37 -30.39
CA SER A 237 -10.96 -0.47 -31.85
C SER A 237 -11.81 -1.61 -32.40
N ILE A 238 -11.82 -2.77 -31.74
CA ILE A 238 -12.64 -3.93 -32.13
C ILE A 238 -14.13 -3.57 -32.16
N ASP A 239 -14.65 -2.83 -31.18
CA ASP A 239 -16.04 -2.36 -31.18
C ASP A 239 -16.36 -1.49 -32.40
N ARG A 240 -15.49 -0.52 -32.70
CA ARG A 240 -15.65 0.36 -33.87
C ARG A 240 -15.56 -0.40 -35.19
N GLU A 241 -14.62 -1.32 -35.32
CA GLU A 241 -14.45 -2.16 -36.51
C GLU A 241 -15.63 -3.14 -36.68
N TYR A 242 -16.14 -3.70 -35.58
CA TYR A 242 -17.33 -4.55 -35.58
C TYR A 242 -18.58 -3.76 -36.01
N ALA A 243 -18.74 -2.53 -35.52
CA ALA A 243 -19.83 -1.65 -35.92
C ALA A 243 -19.78 -1.28 -37.42
N ARG A 244 -18.57 -1.17 -38.00
CA ARG A 244 -18.33 -0.93 -39.43
C ARG A 244 -18.39 -2.18 -40.29
N GLY A 245 -18.37 -3.37 -39.70
CA GLY A 245 -18.32 -4.66 -40.39
C GLY A 245 -16.93 -5.07 -40.89
N GLU A 246 -15.89 -4.33 -40.50
CA GLU A 246 -14.47 -4.64 -40.78
C GLU A 246 -14.01 -5.83 -39.92
N PHE A 247 -14.47 -5.88 -38.67
CA PHE A 247 -14.33 -7.05 -37.80
C PHE A 247 -15.62 -7.88 -37.87
N GLY A 248 -15.55 -9.07 -38.46
CA GLY A 248 -16.72 -9.92 -38.72
C GLY A 248 -17.24 -10.63 -37.48
N LYS A 249 -18.55 -10.97 -37.47
CA LYS A 249 -19.18 -11.75 -36.38
C LYS A 249 -18.48 -13.09 -36.13
N ARG A 250 -17.97 -13.75 -37.17
CA ARG A 250 -17.22 -15.02 -37.03
C ARG A 250 -15.89 -14.83 -36.29
N GLN A 251 -15.16 -13.74 -36.57
CA GLN A 251 -13.94 -13.39 -35.85
C GLN A 251 -14.26 -13.13 -34.37
N LEU A 252 -15.30 -12.32 -34.10
CA LEU A 252 -15.69 -12.00 -32.73
C LEU A 252 -16.10 -13.23 -31.92
N LEU A 253 -16.90 -14.14 -32.49
CA LEU A 253 -17.28 -15.38 -31.82
C LEU A 253 -16.09 -16.31 -31.57
N ALA A 254 -15.13 -16.37 -32.50
CA ALA A 254 -13.91 -17.14 -32.30
C ALA A 254 -13.06 -16.55 -31.16
N LEU A 255 -12.91 -15.22 -31.11
CA LEU A 255 -12.20 -14.54 -30.05
C LEU A 255 -12.86 -14.78 -28.68
N ILE A 256 -14.19 -14.66 -28.60
CA ILE A 256 -14.97 -14.98 -27.41
C ILE A 256 -14.70 -16.42 -26.94
N SER A 257 -14.73 -17.40 -27.84
CA SER A 257 -14.49 -18.80 -27.45
C SER A 257 -13.11 -19.04 -26.81
N ILE A 258 -12.08 -18.32 -27.28
CA ILE A 258 -10.74 -18.35 -26.72
C ILE A 258 -10.74 -17.66 -25.35
N THR A 259 -11.38 -16.50 -25.22
CA THR A 259 -11.42 -15.76 -23.95
C THR A 259 -12.20 -16.47 -22.86
N GLU A 260 -13.30 -17.13 -23.21
CA GLU A 260 -14.07 -17.99 -22.31
C GLU A 260 -13.21 -19.13 -21.76
N THR A 261 -12.40 -19.76 -22.61
CA THR A 261 -11.49 -20.84 -22.19
C THR A 261 -10.47 -20.32 -21.17
N ILE A 262 -9.88 -19.15 -21.39
CA ILE A 262 -8.99 -18.52 -20.40
C ILE A 262 -9.77 -18.16 -19.12
N ASN A 263 -11.03 -17.72 -19.22
CA ASN A 263 -11.86 -17.41 -18.05
C ASN A 263 -12.11 -18.67 -17.20
N ARG A 264 -12.39 -19.82 -17.83
CA ARG A 264 -12.52 -21.13 -17.16
C ARG A 264 -11.27 -21.53 -16.37
N TYR A 265 -10.07 -21.17 -16.87
CA TYR A 265 -8.84 -21.38 -16.10
C TYR A 265 -8.77 -20.53 -14.84
N PHE A 266 -9.09 -19.24 -14.93
CA PHE A 266 -9.09 -18.36 -13.76
C PHE A 266 -10.16 -18.77 -12.73
N LYS A 267 -11.21 -19.47 -13.18
CA LYS A 267 -12.22 -20.14 -12.33
C LYS A 267 -11.78 -21.52 -11.80
N TYR A 268 -10.56 -21.97 -12.11
CA TYR A 268 -9.99 -23.26 -11.72
C TYR A 268 -10.72 -24.49 -12.29
N GLU A 269 -11.39 -24.34 -13.43
CA GLU A 269 -12.15 -25.41 -14.07
C GLU A 269 -11.29 -26.29 -15.01
N ILE A 270 -10.18 -25.75 -15.52
CA ILE A 270 -9.29 -26.43 -16.46
C ILE A 270 -7.82 -26.29 -16.03
N LYS A 271 -6.97 -27.20 -16.52
CA LYS A 271 -5.52 -27.18 -16.24
C LYS A 271 -4.77 -26.25 -17.20
N ARG A 272 -3.51 -25.95 -16.87
CA ARG A 272 -2.63 -25.08 -17.68
C ARG A 272 -2.36 -25.64 -19.07
N ASP A 273 -2.05 -26.94 -19.16
CA ASP A 273 -1.75 -27.63 -20.43
C ASP A 273 -2.88 -27.47 -21.46
N GLU A 274 -4.13 -27.52 -21.01
CA GLU A 274 -5.31 -27.37 -21.87
C GLU A 274 -5.36 -25.97 -22.52
N ILE A 275 -5.06 -24.91 -21.75
CA ILE A 275 -5.05 -23.53 -22.27
C ILE A 275 -3.88 -23.32 -23.22
N ILE A 276 -2.71 -23.85 -22.87
CA ILE A 276 -1.51 -23.75 -23.70
C ILE A 276 -1.81 -24.35 -25.06
N GLN A 277 -2.49 -25.51 -25.12
CA GLN A 277 -2.89 -26.13 -26.38
C GLN A 277 -3.92 -25.29 -27.16
N VAL A 278 -4.93 -24.74 -26.49
CA VAL A 278 -5.96 -23.89 -27.14
C VAL A 278 -5.32 -22.63 -27.72
N LEU A 279 -4.47 -21.96 -26.95
CA LEU A 279 -3.77 -20.75 -27.41
C LEU A 279 -2.77 -21.05 -28.51
N LYS A 280 -2.05 -22.17 -28.44
CA LYS A 280 -1.16 -22.61 -29.52
C LYS A 280 -1.94 -22.77 -30.83
N ASN A 281 -3.07 -23.48 -30.79
CA ASN A 281 -3.92 -23.66 -31.97
C ASN A 281 -4.46 -22.31 -32.50
N ALA A 282 -4.83 -21.41 -31.60
CA ALA A 282 -5.30 -20.07 -31.98
C ALA A 282 -4.20 -19.23 -32.65
N VAL A 283 -2.95 -19.35 -32.21
CA VAL A 283 -1.80 -18.67 -32.82
C VAL A 283 -1.47 -19.26 -34.19
N GLU A 284 -1.42 -20.60 -34.32
CA GLU A 284 -1.03 -21.28 -35.56
C GLU A 284 -2.09 -21.18 -36.65
N LEU A 285 -3.38 -21.31 -36.30
CA LEU A 285 -4.49 -21.35 -37.26
C LEU A 285 -5.23 -20.01 -37.36
N GLY A 286 -5.03 -19.09 -36.42
CA GLY A 286 -5.80 -17.86 -36.26
C GLY A 286 -5.93 -16.98 -37.51
N PRO A 287 -4.81 -16.62 -38.16
CA PRO A 287 -4.84 -15.70 -39.30
C PRO A 287 -5.61 -16.28 -40.49
N ILE A 288 -5.48 -17.59 -40.73
CA ILE A 288 -6.05 -18.27 -41.90
C ILE A 288 -7.48 -18.74 -41.62
N HIS A 289 -7.73 -19.31 -40.45
CA HIS A 289 -8.99 -19.97 -40.12
C HIS A 289 -10.05 -18.97 -39.61
N TYR A 290 -9.65 -18.01 -38.78
CA TYR A 290 -10.56 -17.02 -38.21
C TYR A 290 -10.45 -15.66 -38.88
N GLY A 291 -9.33 -15.35 -39.53
CA GLY A 291 -9.10 -14.06 -40.19
C GLY A 291 -8.73 -12.95 -39.20
N PHE A 292 -8.05 -13.28 -38.09
CA PHE A 292 -7.68 -12.27 -37.10
C PHE A 292 -6.66 -11.26 -37.66
N GLY A 293 -6.88 -9.98 -37.33
CA GLY A 293 -5.93 -8.90 -37.63
C GLY A 293 -4.64 -9.00 -36.81
N ALA A 294 -3.60 -8.29 -37.25
CA ALA A 294 -2.26 -8.36 -36.65
C ALA A 294 -2.25 -8.08 -35.13
N GLU A 295 -3.00 -7.07 -34.68
CA GLU A 295 -3.04 -6.69 -33.25
C GLU A 295 -3.69 -7.77 -32.37
N VAL A 296 -4.73 -8.45 -32.86
CA VAL A 296 -5.35 -9.59 -32.15
C VAL A 296 -4.39 -10.78 -32.09
N MET A 297 -3.69 -11.05 -33.20
CA MET A 297 -2.70 -12.12 -33.25
C MET A 297 -1.52 -11.86 -32.29
N GLU A 298 -1.06 -10.61 -32.21
CA GLU A 298 0.01 -10.22 -31.28
C GLU A 298 -0.38 -10.50 -29.82
N ILE A 299 -1.62 -10.17 -29.43
CA ILE A 299 -2.14 -10.52 -28.09
C ILE A 299 -2.19 -12.03 -27.87
N LEU A 300 -2.74 -12.79 -28.83
CA LEU A 300 -2.87 -14.23 -28.67
C LEU A 300 -1.50 -14.91 -28.55
N GLU A 301 -0.51 -14.47 -29.33
CA GLU A 301 0.86 -14.96 -29.25
C GLU A 301 1.51 -14.59 -27.91
N ALA A 302 1.33 -13.35 -27.46
CA ALA A 302 1.86 -12.90 -26.18
C ALA A 302 1.21 -13.65 -24.99
N LEU A 303 -0.09 -13.93 -25.05
CA LEU A 303 -0.79 -14.74 -24.05
C LEU A 303 -0.31 -16.19 -24.06
N TYR A 304 -0.14 -16.80 -25.24
CA TYR A 304 0.44 -18.13 -25.36
C TYR A 304 1.80 -18.21 -24.67
N LYS A 305 2.71 -17.27 -25.00
CA LYS A 305 4.03 -17.18 -24.36
C LYS A 305 3.93 -17.03 -22.84
N ASN A 306 3.02 -16.19 -22.33
CA ASN A 306 2.82 -16.02 -20.89
C ASN A 306 2.37 -17.29 -20.18
N PHE A 307 1.49 -18.07 -20.80
CA PHE A 307 1.01 -19.33 -20.21
C PHE A 307 2.09 -20.42 -20.22
N VAL A 308 2.94 -20.46 -21.25
CA VAL A 308 4.13 -21.33 -21.29
C VAL A 308 5.11 -20.94 -20.17
N GLU A 309 5.47 -19.65 -20.05
CA GLU A 309 6.35 -19.19 -18.96
C GLU A 309 5.76 -19.48 -17.56
N LEU A 310 4.43 -19.40 -17.42
CA LEU A 310 3.72 -19.71 -16.18
C LEU A 310 3.74 -21.20 -15.82
N ASP A 311 3.86 -22.08 -16.81
CA ASP A 311 3.97 -23.51 -16.57
C ASP A 311 5.39 -23.90 -16.13
N GLU A 312 6.42 -23.28 -16.72
CA GLU A 312 7.82 -23.54 -16.43
C GLU A 312 8.27 -23.06 -15.04
N ILE A 313 7.59 -22.08 -14.45
CA ILE A 313 8.04 -21.47 -13.19
C ILE A 313 7.85 -22.39 -11.96
N ASP A 314 8.96 -22.72 -11.30
CA ASP A 314 8.92 -23.36 -9.98
C ASP A 314 8.39 -22.41 -8.90
N TYR A 315 7.27 -22.78 -8.27
CA TYR A 315 6.65 -22.01 -7.20
C TYR A 315 7.59 -21.71 -6.02
N LYS A 316 8.61 -22.54 -5.78
CA LYS A 316 9.63 -22.31 -4.74
C LYS A 316 10.55 -21.15 -5.10
N LYS A 317 10.80 -20.93 -6.39
CA LYS A 317 11.67 -19.87 -6.91
C LYS A 317 10.92 -18.58 -7.24
N LYS A 318 9.59 -18.55 -7.13
CA LYS A 318 8.77 -17.39 -7.55
C LYS A 318 9.17 -16.03 -6.94
N ASN A 319 9.63 -16.04 -5.69
CA ASN A 319 10.04 -14.82 -4.97
C ASN A 319 11.54 -14.48 -5.15
N THR A 320 12.28 -15.23 -5.96
CA THR A 320 13.67 -14.89 -6.28
C THR A 320 13.70 -13.70 -7.24
N VAL A 321 14.76 -12.91 -7.13
CA VAL A 321 14.91 -11.69 -7.91
C VAL A 321 15.21 -12.04 -9.36
N TYR A 322 14.56 -11.35 -10.30
CA TYR A 322 14.85 -11.51 -11.72
C TYR A 322 16.07 -10.65 -12.09
N GLY A 323 17.15 -11.31 -12.49
CA GLY A 323 18.47 -10.67 -12.64
C GLY A 323 18.58 -9.75 -13.84
N GLU A 324 17.85 -10.03 -14.92
CA GLU A 324 18.00 -9.30 -16.19
C GLU A 324 17.27 -7.96 -16.18
N TRP A 325 16.23 -7.78 -15.36
CA TRP A 325 15.49 -6.51 -15.31
C TRP A 325 15.99 -5.66 -14.16
N GLU A 326 16.89 -4.74 -14.49
CA GLU A 326 17.45 -3.80 -13.53
C GLU A 326 16.60 -2.53 -13.40
N ARG A 327 16.64 -1.89 -12.23
CA ARG A 327 16.17 -0.53 -12.01
C ARG A 327 17.26 0.41 -12.48
N THR A 328 16.89 1.45 -13.21
CA THR A 328 17.85 2.40 -13.77
C THR A 328 18.43 3.37 -12.70
N SER A 329 18.33 3.01 -11.42
CA SER A 329 18.24 3.93 -10.27
C SER A 329 19.53 4.11 -9.45
N LEU A 330 20.74 4.00 -10.02
CA LEU A 330 21.96 4.34 -9.26
C LEU A 330 22.37 5.81 -9.44
N ASN A 331 22.19 6.40 -10.63
CA ASN A 331 22.52 7.81 -10.86
C ASN A 331 21.39 8.78 -10.46
N GLN A 332 20.14 8.29 -10.30
CA GLN A 332 18.98 9.10 -9.92
C GLN A 332 18.89 9.42 -8.43
N LEU A 333 19.48 8.62 -7.53
CA LEU A 333 19.39 8.84 -6.08
C LEU A 333 20.02 10.15 -5.61
N TYR A 334 21.02 10.66 -6.34
CA TYR A 334 21.70 11.91 -6.03
C TYR A 334 20.85 13.13 -6.47
N ASP A 335 20.37 13.13 -7.71
CA ASP A 335 19.44 14.15 -8.23
C ASP A 335 18.11 14.14 -7.46
N ASP A 336 17.63 12.95 -7.07
CA ASP A 336 16.44 12.78 -6.25
C ASP A 336 16.65 13.25 -4.81
N PHE A 337 17.85 13.21 -4.23
CA PHE A 337 18.06 13.69 -2.85
C PHE A 337 18.03 15.22 -2.74
N GLN A 338 18.69 15.93 -3.67
CA GLN A 338 18.58 17.40 -3.74
C GLN A 338 17.16 17.85 -4.10
N ASN A 339 16.49 17.17 -5.04
CA ASN A 339 15.08 17.43 -5.34
C ASN A 339 14.14 16.97 -4.21
N ALA A 340 14.51 15.97 -3.41
CA ALA A 340 13.68 15.46 -2.31
C ALA A 340 13.63 16.42 -1.12
N LEU A 341 14.66 17.24 -0.92
CA LEU A 341 14.67 18.31 0.09
C LEU A 341 13.98 19.60 -0.39
N ASN A 342 13.26 19.57 -1.53
CA ASN A 342 12.48 20.70 -1.99
C ASN A 342 11.47 21.13 -0.90
N PRO A 343 11.59 22.35 -0.33
CA PRO A 343 10.71 22.84 0.72
C PRO A 343 9.24 23.00 0.29
N LYS A 344 8.99 23.00 -1.03
CA LYS A 344 7.65 23.02 -1.63
C LYS A 344 7.04 21.62 -1.78
N SER A 345 7.82 20.55 -1.60
CA SER A 345 7.30 19.19 -1.71
C SER A 345 6.37 18.85 -0.53
N MET A 346 5.38 18.00 -0.81
CA MET A 346 4.49 17.45 0.22
C MET A 346 5.26 16.79 1.37
N ARG A 347 6.30 16.01 1.05
CA ARG A 347 7.11 15.24 2.02
C ARG A 347 7.81 16.14 3.04
N VAL A 348 8.58 17.14 2.57
CA VAL A 348 9.37 18.02 3.45
C VAL A 348 8.46 18.87 4.32
N ASN A 349 7.44 19.49 3.72
CA ASN A 349 6.49 20.33 4.46
C ASN A 349 5.83 19.53 5.59
N PHE A 350 5.38 18.32 5.28
CA PHE A 350 4.78 17.44 6.28
C PHE A 350 5.75 17.01 7.38
N ALA A 351 6.98 16.59 7.02
CA ALA A 351 7.99 16.15 7.98
C ALA A 351 8.41 17.26 8.94
N VAL A 352 8.69 18.47 8.42
CA VAL A 352 9.07 19.63 9.24
C VAL A 352 7.92 20.01 10.17
N ARG A 353 6.69 20.13 9.64
CA ARG A 353 5.52 20.51 10.45
C ARG A 353 5.34 19.56 11.63
N LEU A 354 5.30 18.25 11.36
CA LEU A 354 5.03 17.27 12.40
C LEU A 354 6.21 17.11 13.38
N ALA A 355 7.46 17.26 12.92
CA ALA A 355 8.64 17.27 13.79
C ALA A 355 8.61 18.44 14.79
N ILE A 356 8.30 19.65 14.33
CA ILE A 356 8.20 20.83 15.21
C ILE A 356 7.11 20.65 16.26
N ILE A 357 5.90 20.29 15.84
CA ILE A 357 4.75 20.18 16.77
C ILE A 357 4.99 19.12 17.83
N LEU A 358 5.48 17.94 17.42
CA LEU A 358 5.70 16.84 18.36
C LEU A 358 6.86 17.14 19.30
N THR A 359 7.95 17.74 18.83
CA THR A 359 9.06 18.16 19.69
C THR A 359 8.60 19.17 20.74
N ILE A 360 7.81 20.18 20.35
CA ILE A 360 7.24 21.15 21.30
C ILE A 360 6.31 20.43 22.29
N THR A 361 5.46 19.53 21.82
CA THR A 361 4.53 18.79 22.69
C THR A 361 5.27 17.89 23.68
N LEU A 362 6.34 17.22 23.25
CA LEU A 362 7.19 16.37 24.09
C LEU A 362 7.97 17.21 25.11
N LEU A 363 8.44 18.39 24.72
CA LEU A 363 9.09 19.33 25.64
C LEU A 363 8.13 19.79 26.74
N LEU A 364 6.93 20.23 26.36
CA LEU A 364 5.88 20.62 27.30
C LEU A 364 5.48 19.46 28.21
N ALA A 365 5.41 18.25 27.66
CA ALA A 365 5.13 17.05 28.44
C ALA A 365 6.18 16.78 29.52
N HIS A 366 7.46 16.95 29.18
CA HIS A 366 8.55 16.78 30.12
C HIS A 366 8.55 17.87 31.20
N GLN A 367 8.34 19.14 30.82
CA GLN A 367 8.38 20.27 31.76
C GLN A 367 7.19 20.30 32.72
N LEU A 368 6.00 19.92 32.25
CA LEU A 368 4.76 20.05 33.03
C LEU A 368 4.43 18.78 33.82
N GLY A 369 5.13 17.67 33.58
CA GLY A 369 4.97 16.41 34.33
C GLY A 369 3.56 15.80 34.23
N PHE A 370 2.81 16.14 33.18
CA PHE A 370 1.39 15.79 33.08
C PHE A 370 1.14 14.28 32.99
N TYR A 371 0.34 13.76 33.92
CA TYR A 371 -0.08 12.37 33.93
C TYR A 371 -0.79 11.99 32.61
N LYS A 372 -0.38 10.89 31.98
CA LYS A 372 -0.95 10.33 30.72
C LYS A 372 -0.96 11.28 29.50
N ILE A 373 -0.05 12.26 29.45
CA ILE A 373 0.09 13.19 28.30
C ILE A 373 0.29 12.54 26.93
N ILE A 374 0.73 11.27 26.89
CA ILE A 374 0.76 10.48 25.63
C ILE A 374 -0.58 10.48 24.89
N TRP A 375 -1.70 10.68 25.59
CA TRP A 375 -3.02 10.77 24.99
C TRP A 375 -3.31 12.10 24.27
N ALA A 376 -2.44 13.11 24.39
CA ALA A 376 -2.45 14.29 23.52
C ALA A 376 -1.55 14.06 22.29
N ILE A 377 -0.40 13.43 22.51
CA ILE A 377 0.61 13.17 21.47
C ILE A 377 0.09 12.20 20.41
N ILE A 378 -0.64 11.14 20.80
CA ILE A 378 -1.20 10.17 19.85
C ILE A 378 -2.21 10.82 18.89
N PRO A 379 -3.22 11.60 19.34
CA PRO A 379 -4.06 12.39 18.45
C PRO A 379 -3.27 13.30 17.51
N ILE A 380 -2.24 14.00 18.01
CA ILE A 380 -1.42 14.90 17.18
C ILE A 380 -0.79 14.12 16.02
N MET A 381 -0.04 13.07 16.32
CA MET A 381 0.59 12.22 15.31
C MET A 381 -0.42 11.61 14.33
N SER A 382 -1.49 11.04 14.87
CA SER A 382 -2.36 10.15 14.09
C SER A 382 -3.34 10.92 13.19
N THR A 383 -3.67 12.15 13.60
CA THR A 383 -4.58 13.08 12.91
C THR A 383 -3.87 13.94 11.88
N THR A 384 -2.64 14.39 12.17
CA THR A 384 -1.87 15.21 11.23
C THR A 384 -1.57 14.38 9.98
N ARG A 385 -2.05 14.85 8.83
CA ARG A 385 -1.80 14.29 7.50
C ARG A 385 -0.98 15.27 6.67
N PRO A 386 -0.39 14.85 5.54
CA PRO A 386 0.29 15.78 4.64
C PRO A 386 -0.64 16.89 4.15
N TYR A 387 -1.85 16.51 3.71
CA TYR A 387 -2.87 17.41 3.19
C TYR A 387 -3.73 18.03 4.30
N TYR A 388 -4.07 19.30 4.13
CA TYR A 388 -4.93 20.05 5.04
C TYR A 388 -6.33 19.42 5.14
N GLU A 389 -6.96 19.16 4.00
CA GLU A 389 -8.32 18.61 3.89
C GLU A 389 -8.42 17.25 4.58
N ASP A 390 -7.45 16.38 4.35
CA ASP A 390 -7.35 15.07 5.01
C ASP A 390 -7.18 15.21 6.52
N THR A 391 -6.39 16.19 6.98
CA THR A 391 -6.22 16.47 8.41
C THR A 391 -7.55 16.88 9.05
N MET A 392 -8.34 17.72 8.37
CA MET A 392 -9.66 18.16 8.86
C MET A 392 -10.67 17.02 8.89
N GLN A 393 -10.68 16.13 7.88
CA GLN A 393 -11.52 14.93 7.93
C GLN A 393 -11.09 14.01 9.08
N ARG A 394 -9.78 13.79 9.25
CA ARG A 394 -9.23 12.89 10.27
C ARG A 394 -9.53 13.35 11.68
N LYS A 395 -9.56 14.67 11.89
CA LYS A 395 -9.97 15.29 13.16
C LYS A 395 -11.35 14.78 13.58
N SER A 396 -12.33 14.84 12.67
CA SER A 396 -13.69 14.38 12.96
C SER A 396 -13.75 12.89 13.30
N ASP A 397 -13.06 12.05 12.52
CA ASP A 397 -13.00 10.60 12.78
C ASP A 397 -12.38 10.29 14.14
N ARG A 398 -11.32 11.01 14.52
CA ARG A 398 -10.62 10.80 15.80
C ARG A 398 -11.49 11.17 16.99
N VAL A 399 -12.21 12.30 16.92
CA VAL A 399 -13.17 12.73 17.95
C VAL A 399 -14.25 11.68 18.12
N LYS A 400 -14.97 11.36 17.03
CA LYS A 400 -16.11 10.43 17.09
C LYS A 400 -15.69 9.06 17.61
N SER A 401 -14.53 8.56 17.17
CA SER A 401 -14.06 7.23 17.57
C SER A 401 -13.62 7.18 19.03
N ASN A 402 -12.92 8.20 19.54
CA ASN A 402 -12.51 8.23 20.95
C ASN A 402 -13.70 8.47 21.88
N LEU A 403 -14.64 9.34 21.53
CA LEU A 403 -15.88 9.53 22.30
C LEU A 403 -16.66 8.21 22.42
N LEU A 404 -16.87 7.52 21.29
CA LEU A 404 -17.58 6.24 21.31
C LEU A 404 -16.83 5.17 22.11
N ALA A 405 -15.50 5.09 21.98
CA ALA A 405 -14.69 4.14 22.75
C ALA A 405 -14.76 4.43 24.25
N CYS A 406 -14.61 5.70 24.67
CA CYS A 406 -14.70 6.09 26.08
C CYS A 406 -16.08 5.77 26.66
N LEU A 407 -17.16 6.02 25.90
CA LEU A 407 -18.53 5.70 26.31
C LEU A 407 -18.68 4.19 26.53
N ILE A 408 -18.32 3.37 25.53
CA ILE A 408 -18.51 1.91 25.58
C ILE A 408 -17.64 1.29 26.69
N VAL A 409 -16.35 1.64 26.73
CA VAL A 409 -15.41 1.11 27.73
C VAL A 409 -15.83 1.55 29.13
N GLY A 410 -16.23 2.80 29.30
CA GLY A 410 -16.69 3.33 30.58
C GLY A 410 -17.96 2.63 31.09
N VAL A 411 -18.95 2.40 30.22
CA VAL A 411 -20.18 1.70 30.61
C VAL A 411 -19.89 0.23 30.95
N ILE A 412 -19.19 -0.49 30.07
CA ILE A 412 -18.95 -1.93 30.24
C ILE A 412 -18.15 -2.20 31.52
N ILE A 413 -17.11 -1.43 31.79
CA ILE A 413 -16.22 -1.71 32.92
C ILE A 413 -16.83 -1.26 34.24
N ASN A 414 -17.57 -0.14 34.28
CA ASN A 414 -18.26 0.26 35.52
C ASN A 414 -19.44 -0.66 35.88
N ILE A 415 -20.06 -1.36 34.91
CA ILE A 415 -21.15 -2.29 35.20
C ILE A 415 -20.63 -3.63 35.72
N VAL A 416 -19.53 -4.13 35.13
CA VAL A 416 -19.16 -5.53 35.32
C VAL A 416 -17.87 -5.72 36.13
N ASP A 417 -17.12 -4.64 36.43
CA ASP A 417 -15.93 -4.58 37.32
C ASP A 417 -15.09 -5.88 37.45
N ILE A 418 -14.78 -6.50 36.31
CA ILE A 418 -14.02 -7.75 36.24
C ILE A 418 -12.85 -7.58 35.26
N GLU A 419 -11.64 -7.86 35.71
CA GLU A 419 -10.40 -7.75 34.90
C GLU A 419 -10.46 -8.57 33.59
N TRP A 420 -11.14 -9.72 33.61
CA TRP A 420 -11.37 -10.57 32.43
C TRP A 420 -12.09 -9.85 31.29
N ILE A 421 -12.93 -8.86 31.59
CA ILE A 421 -13.64 -8.10 30.56
C ILE A 421 -12.70 -7.10 29.89
N SER A 422 -11.76 -6.51 30.64
CA SER A 422 -10.70 -5.71 30.03
C SER A 422 -9.85 -6.57 29.08
N ALA A 423 -9.50 -7.80 29.49
CA ALA A 423 -8.78 -8.74 28.63
C ALA A 423 -9.60 -9.13 27.38
N LEU A 424 -10.90 -9.41 27.52
CA LEU A 424 -11.80 -9.71 26.40
C LEU A 424 -11.91 -8.53 25.42
N LEU A 425 -12.04 -7.30 25.92
CA LEU A 425 -12.09 -6.09 25.09
C LEU A 425 -10.78 -5.86 24.34
N VAL A 426 -9.63 -6.18 24.94
CA VAL A 426 -8.34 -6.19 24.24
C VAL A 426 -8.38 -7.22 23.09
N VAL A 427 -8.81 -8.45 23.35
CA VAL A 427 -8.94 -9.50 22.31
C VAL A 427 -9.80 -9.03 21.14
N LEU A 428 -11.01 -8.55 21.43
CA LEU A 428 -11.92 -8.02 20.41
C LEU A 428 -11.33 -6.81 19.68
N GLY A 429 -10.61 -5.95 20.40
CA GLY A 429 -9.85 -4.84 19.86
C GLY A 429 -8.86 -5.27 18.80
N PHE A 430 -8.02 -6.28 19.10
CA PHE A 430 -7.02 -6.79 18.16
C PHE A 430 -7.64 -7.28 16.86
N TYR A 431 -8.70 -8.10 16.92
CA TYR A 431 -9.39 -8.55 15.71
C TYR A 431 -10.07 -7.38 14.98
N GLY A 432 -10.68 -6.44 15.70
CA GLY A 432 -11.32 -5.26 15.14
C GLY A 432 -10.35 -4.38 14.33
N VAL A 433 -9.14 -4.13 14.83
CA VAL A 433 -8.10 -3.33 14.13
C VAL A 433 -7.76 -3.91 12.76
N TYR A 434 -7.72 -5.24 12.63
CA TYR A 434 -7.39 -5.87 11.34
C TYR A 434 -8.61 -6.12 10.44
N THR A 435 -9.82 -6.08 11.01
CA THR A 435 -11.08 -6.30 10.28
C THR A 435 -11.45 -5.12 9.39
N PHE A 436 -11.35 -3.90 9.93
CA PHE A 436 -11.82 -2.68 9.26
C PHE A 436 -10.68 -1.95 8.54
N LYS A 437 -10.95 -1.44 7.35
CA LYS A 437 -10.00 -0.59 6.60
C LYS A 437 -10.26 0.90 6.81
N ASP A 438 -11.47 1.26 7.22
CA ASP A 438 -11.80 2.64 7.55
C ASP A 438 -11.15 3.05 8.88
N TYR A 439 -10.66 4.28 8.92
CA TYR A 439 -9.90 4.73 10.07
C TYR A 439 -10.72 4.99 11.30
N TYR A 440 -11.96 5.45 11.14
CA TYR A 440 -12.85 5.69 12.25
C TYR A 440 -12.98 4.43 13.11
N ARG A 441 -13.25 3.27 12.51
CA ARG A 441 -13.35 2.00 13.21
C ARG A 441 -11.99 1.49 13.70
N MET A 442 -10.92 1.56 12.90
CA MET A 442 -9.58 1.19 13.38
C MET A 442 -9.15 2.03 14.61
N SER A 443 -9.41 3.34 14.57
CA SER A 443 -9.12 4.29 15.65
C SER A 443 -9.92 3.99 16.91
N PHE A 444 -11.18 3.56 16.75
CA PHE A 444 -12.04 3.12 17.84
C PHE A 444 -11.42 1.89 18.54
N PHE A 445 -11.12 0.82 17.81
CA PHE A 445 -10.54 -0.39 18.41
C PHE A 445 -9.15 -0.15 19.01
N LEU A 446 -8.30 0.66 18.38
CA LEU A 446 -7.02 1.09 18.97
C LEU A 446 -7.21 1.83 20.29
N THR A 447 -8.27 2.62 20.42
CA THR A 447 -8.60 3.34 21.66
C THR A 447 -9.08 2.36 22.73
N VAL A 448 -9.93 1.40 22.39
CA VAL A 448 -10.35 0.32 23.29
C VAL A 448 -9.12 -0.46 23.82
N ILE A 449 -8.24 -0.93 22.93
CA ILE A 449 -6.99 -1.63 23.32
C ILE A 449 -6.16 -0.75 24.26
N SER A 450 -5.91 0.52 23.89
CA SER A 450 -5.08 1.44 24.67
C SER A 450 -5.64 1.71 26.07
N MET A 451 -6.96 1.87 26.19
CA MET A 451 -7.63 2.12 27.47
C MET A 451 -7.64 0.86 28.34
N CYS A 452 -8.02 -0.30 27.80
CA CYS A 452 -8.08 -1.55 28.54
C CYS A 452 -6.68 -2.07 28.94
N LEU A 453 -5.64 -1.82 28.14
CA LEU A 453 -4.26 -2.10 28.56
C LEU A 453 -3.81 -1.17 29.70
N SER A 454 -4.31 0.07 29.73
CA SER A 454 -3.97 1.04 30.79
C SER A 454 -4.75 0.83 32.08
N SER A 455 -5.93 0.19 32.03
CA SER A 455 -6.76 -0.06 33.21
C SER A 455 -6.18 -1.12 34.13
N PHE A 456 -5.28 -2.00 33.65
CA PHE A 456 -4.60 -3.03 34.47
C PHE A 456 -3.69 -2.49 35.60
N GLY A 457 -3.64 -1.17 35.81
CA GLY A 457 -2.91 -0.55 36.91
C GLY A 457 -3.53 0.73 37.47
N THR A 458 -4.67 1.23 36.95
CA THR A 458 -5.31 2.47 37.42
C THR A 458 -6.81 2.48 37.22
N GLY A 459 -7.54 3.18 38.10
CA GLY A 459 -9.00 3.30 38.02
C GLY A 459 -9.49 3.93 36.71
N ILE A 460 -10.51 3.34 36.10
CA ILE A 460 -10.86 3.66 34.71
C ILE A 460 -11.53 5.02 34.52
N ASN A 461 -12.18 5.53 35.55
CA ASN A 461 -12.89 6.82 35.47
C ASN A 461 -11.91 8.00 35.34
N SER A 462 -10.76 7.94 36.01
CA SER A 462 -9.70 8.95 35.82
C SER A 462 -9.10 8.85 34.42
N LEU A 463 -8.91 7.63 33.90
CA LEU A 463 -8.44 7.37 32.54
C LEU A 463 -9.40 7.95 31.48
N ILE A 464 -10.71 7.83 31.64
CA ILE A 464 -11.65 8.44 30.69
C ILE A 464 -11.52 9.96 30.68
N PHE A 465 -11.44 10.59 31.85
CA PHE A 465 -11.31 12.04 31.99
C PHE A 465 -10.06 12.58 31.28
N TYR A 466 -8.89 12.02 31.58
CA TYR A 466 -7.64 12.43 30.94
C TYR A 466 -7.67 12.20 29.44
N ARG A 467 -8.27 11.10 28.96
CA ARG A 467 -8.36 10.79 27.52
C ARG A 467 -9.13 11.87 26.77
N LEU A 468 -10.25 12.34 27.32
CA LEU A 468 -11.09 13.35 26.68
C LEU A 468 -10.42 14.72 26.64
N ILE A 469 -9.83 15.18 27.75
CA ILE A 469 -9.14 16.48 27.80
C ILE A 469 -7.95 16.49 26.84
N TYR A 470 -7.08 15.50 26.91
CA TYR A 470 -5.90 15.46 26.07
C TYR A 470 -6.23 15.26 24.58
N LEU A 471 -7.34 14.59 24.27
CA LEU A 471 -7.85 14.53 22.90
C LEU A 471 -8.20 15.93 22.38
N LEU A 472 -8.91 16.74 23.17
CA LEU A 472 -9.27 18.11 22.79
C LEU A 472 -8.02 18.99 22.62
N VAL A 473 -7.08 18.92 23.56
CA VAL A 473 -5.80 19.64 23.47
C VAL A 473 -5.03 19.24 22.21
N GLY A 474 -4.85 17.94 21.98
CA GLY A 474 -4.15 17.43 20.81
C GLY A 474 -4.79 17.85 19.50
N ILE A 475 -6.13 17.86 19.43
CA ILE A 475 -6.86 18.34 18.26
C ILE A 475 -6.68 19.84 18.05
N GLY A 476 -6.72 20.64 19.12
CA GLY A 476 -6.47 22.09 19.05
C GLY A 476 -5.09 22.39 18.47
N ILE A 477 -4.07 21.68 18.92
CA ILE A 477 -2.69 21.79 18.40
C ILE A 477 -2.63 21.41 16.91
N VAL A 478 -3.26 20.30 16.52
CA VAL A 478 -3.33 19.87 15.11
C VAL A 478 -3.96 20.94 14.24
N GLU A 479 -5.09 21.49 14.66
CA GLU A 479 -5.82 22.50 13.91
C GLU A 479 -5.03 23.80 13.75
N LEU A 480 -4.38 24.27 14.82
CA LEU A 480 -3.49 25.42 14.77
C LEU A 480 -2.36 25.17 13.76
N SER A 481 -1.70 24.03 13.87
CA SER A 481 -0.56 23.71 13.01
C SER A 481 -0.92 23.57 11.52
N ALA A 482 -2.12 23.06 11.24
CA ALA A 482 -2.61 22.88 9.88
C ALA A 482 -2.91 24.24 9.20
N ARG A 483 -3.23 25.28 9.98
CA ARG A 483 -3.51 26.63 9.48
C ARG A 483 -2.26 27.47 9.23
N VAL A 484 -1.16 27.24 9.95
CA VAL A 484 0.08 28.05 9.82
C VAL A 484 0.73 27.90 8.45
N LYS A 485 0.80 26.68 7.91
CA LYS A 485 1.33 26.40 6.56
C LYS A 485 0.57 25.23 5.93
N PRO A 486 -0.63 25.47 5.36
CA PRO A 486 -1.42 24.41 4.75
C PRO A 486 -0.75 23.96 3.44
N PHE A 487 -0.61 22.64 3.28
CA PHE A 487 -0.36 22.02 1.98
C PHE A 487 -1.70 21.47 1.51
N LYS A 488 -2.25 22.03 0.43
CA LYS A 488 -3.61 21.69 0.00
C LYS A 488 -3.59 20.48 -0.92
N LEU A 489 -4.71 19.77 -0.98
CA LEU A 489 -4.89 18.65 -1.90
C LEU A 489 -4.61 19.03 -3.37
N LYS A 490 -5.01 20.25 -3.76
CA LYS A 490 -4.77 20.80 -5.11
C LYS A 490 -3.27 20.91 -5.44
N ASP A 491 -2.44 21.28 -4.47
CA ASP A 491 -0.99 21.37 -4.65
C ASP A 491 -0.42 19.97 -4.92
N GLY A 492 -0.92 18.95 -4.21
CA GLY A 492 -0.56 17.55 -4.45
C GLY A 492 -1.00 17.03 -5.81
N ILE A 493 -2.19 17.41 -6.28
CA ILE A 493 -2.68 17.08 -7.62
C ILE A 493 -1.74 17.66 -8.69
N ASN A 494 -1.37 18.93 -8.58
CA ASN A 494 -0.45 19.57 -9.52
C ASN A 494 0.93 18.88 -9.51
N GLU A 495 1.45 18.54 -8.33
CA GLU A 495 2.72 17.79 -8.18
C GLU A 495 2.64 16.39 -8.84
N LEU A 496 1.48 15.72 -8.77
CA LEU A 496 1.28 14.43 -9.43
C LEU A 496 1.19 14.56 -10.95
N VAL A 497 0.48 15.56 -11.46
CA VAL A 497 0.37 15.84 -12.90
C VAL A 497 1.74 16.14 -13.49
N GLU A 498 2.55 16.98 -12.84
CA GLU A 498 3.90 17.28 -13.28
C GLU A 498 4.81 16.03 -13.31
N LYS A 499 4.65 15.12 -12.36
CA LYS A 499 5.39 13.85 -12.36
C LYS A 499 4.96 12.92 -13.49
N ILE A 500 3.66 12.84 -13.78
CA ILE A 500 3.14 12.06 -14.91
C ILE A 500 3.67 12.61 -16.22
N ASP A 501 3.66 13.93 -16.41
CA ASP A 501 4.19 14.59 -17.60
C ASP A 501 5.69 14.26 -17.81
N ARG A 502 6.50 14.34 -16.75
CA ARG A 502 7.92 13.93 -16.81
C ARG A 502 8.11 12.46 -17.21
N LEU A 503 7.22 11.56 -16.77
CA LEU A 503 7.26 10.15 -17.18
C LEU A 503 6.89 9.99 -18.65
N ASN A 504 5.90 10.74 -19.14
CA ASN A 504 5.51 10.72 -20.56
C ASN A 504 6.67 11.22 -21.44
N THR A 505 7.30 12.34 -21.09
CA THR A 505 8.50 12.81 -21.81
C THR A 505 9.62 11.78 -21.79
N LYS A 506 9.77 11.02 -20.69
CA LYS A 506 10.78 9.95 -20.61
C LYS A 506 10.44 8.81 -21.57
N LEU A 507 9.17 8.40 -21.66
CA LEU A 507 8.71 7.37 -22.58
C LEU A 507 8.86 7.79 -24.05
N GLU A 508 8.50 9.04 -24.38
CA GLU A 508 8.69 9.62 -25.71
C GLU A 508 10.16 9.65 -26.13
N LYS A 509 11.07 10.00 -25.21
CA LYS A 509 12.51 9.95 -25.48
C LYS A 509 13.00 8.55 -25.80
N GLU A 510 12.50 7.53 -25.09
CA GLU A 510 12.83 6.13 -25.41
C GLU A 510 12.21 5.69 -26.74
N ALA A 511 11.04 6.22 -27.12
CA ALA A 511 10.47 6.00 -28.45
C ALA A 511 11.34 6.63 -29.56
N LEU A 512 11.89 7.82 -29.35
CA LEU A 512 12.81 8.42 -30.32
C LEU A 512 14.12 7.63 -30.42
N ARG A 513 14.60 7.04 -29.32
CA ARG A 513 15.77 6.15 -29.32
C ARG A 513 15.51 4.81 -29.99
N SER A 514 14.28 4.28 -29.91
CA SER A 514 13.95 2.99 -30.54
C SER A 514 14.01 3.02 -32.06
N LEU A 515 13.84 4.20 -32.66
CA LEU A 515 14.07 4.47 -34.08
C LEU A 515 15.55 4.28 -34.47
N LYS A 516 16.47 4.44 -33.52
CA LYS A 516 17.92 4.23 -33.69
C LYS A 516 18.41 2.90 -33.10
N HIS A 517 17.51 2.05 -32.61
CA HIS A 517 17.85 0.81 -31.89
C HIS A 517 18.66 1.01 -30.60
N GLU A 518 18.50 2.17 -29.95
CA GLU A 518 19.19 2.55 -28.71
C GLU A 518 18.25 2.64 -27.51
N GLU A 519 17.05 2.05 -27.60
CA GLU A 519 16.06 2.11 -26.55
C GLU A 519 16.47 1.33 -25.30
N ASN A 520 16.14 1.87 -24.12
CA ASN A 520 16.34 1.18 -22.87
C ASN A 520 15.03 0.55 -22.37
N THR A 521 14.89 -0.76 -22.62
CA THR A 521 13.71 -1.52 -22.18
C THR A 521 13.51 -1.54 -20.66
N HIS A 522 14.54 -1.30 -19.85
CA HIS A 522 14.37 -1.16 -18.40
C HIS A 522 13.64 0.14 -18.06
N ILE A 523 14.01 1.25 -18.72
CA ILE A 523 13.35 2.54 -18.56
C ILE A 523 11.89 2.44 -18.98
N ILE A 524 11.59 1.76 -20.09
CA ILE A 524 10.22 1.59 -20.59
C ILE A 524 9.36 0.84 -19.55
N ARG A 525 9.79 -0.34 -19.09
CA ARG A 525 9.06 -1.13 -18.07
C ARG A 525 8.84 -0.34 -16.77
N GLU A 526 9.88 0.37 -16.33
CA GLU A 526 9.81 1.19 -15.12
C GLU A 526 8.82 2.34 -15.27
N THR A 527 8.83 3.03 -16.41
CA THR A 527 7.97 4.17 -16.70
C THR A 527 6.50 3.76 -16.76
N ILE A 528 6.20 2.62 -17.39
CA ILE A 528 4.84 2.07 -17.48
C ILE A 528 4.25 1.84 -16.08
N ILE A 529 4.98 1.12 -15.21
CA ILE A 529 4.49 0.82 -13.87
C ILE A 529 4.36 2.08 -13.02
N HIS A 530 5.33 3.00 -13.06
CA HIS A 530 5.24 4.24 -12.29
C HIS A 530 4.10 5.14 -12.77
N SER A 531 3.83 5.19 -14.08
CA SER A 531 2.71 5.97 -14.63
C SER A 531 1.37 5.39 -14.19
N ALA A 532 1.20 4.06 -14.20
CA ALA A 532 0.00 3.39 -13.68
C ALA A 532 -0.25 3.71 -12.20
N LEU A 533 0.80 3.68 -11.38
CA LEU A 533 0.72 4.05 -9.96
C LEU A 533 0.32 5.51 -9.78
N LEU A 534 1.02 6.44 -10.42
CA LEU A 534 0.72 7.87 -10.31
C LEU A 534 -0.68 8.20 -10.82
N GLY A 535 -1.12 7.58 -11.92
CA GLY A 535 -2.47 7.71 -12.45
C GLY A 535 -3.53 7.21 -11.47
N GLN A 536 -3.30 6.07 -10.81
CA GLN A 536 -4.18 5.58 -9.75
C GLN A 536 -4.26 6.56 -8.56
N HIS A 537 -3.12 7.09 -8.12
CA HIS A 537 -3.09 8.10 -7.04
C HIS A 537 -3.83 9.38 -7.42
N LEU A 538 -3.61 9.87 -8.64
CA LEU A 538 -4.29 11.04 -9.16
C LEU A 538 -5.81 10.80 -9.24
N SER A 539 -6.25 9.63 -9.70
CA SER A 539 -7.67 9.24 -9.70
C SER A 539 -8.27 9.23 -8.28
N ILE A 540 -7.56 8.68 -7.29
CA ILE A 540 -7.99 8.67 -5.88
C ILE A 540 -8.16 10.09 -5.34
N HIS A 541 -7.19 10.98 -5.59
CA HIS A 541 -7.26 12.37 -5.17
C HIS A 541 -8.38 13.13 -5.89
N ASN A 542 -8.61 12.84 -7.18
CA ASN A 542 -9.66 13.46 -7.95
C ASN A 542 -11.08 13.03 -7.53
N LYS A 543 -11.26 11.89 -6.83
CA LYS A 543 -12.59 11.54 -6.26
C LYS A 543 -13.11 12.58 -5.27
N VAL A 544 -12.21 13.31 -4.61
CA VAL A 544 -12.56 14.37 -3.65
C VAL A 544 -12.83 15.69 -4.39
N TYR A 545 -12.00 16.02 -5.38
CA TYR A 545 -12.04 17.29 -6.09
C TYR A 545 -13.05 17.33 -7.25
N LYS A 546 -13.35 16.15 -7.84
CA LYS A 546 -14.33 15.89 -8.91
C LYS A 546 -14.13 16.76 -10.15
N ASP A 547 -12.89 16.88 -10.62
CA ASP A 547 -12.57 17.63 -11.84
C ASP A 547 -12.52 16.68 -13.05
N GLU A 548 -13.41 16.89 -14.01
CA GLU A 548 -13.50 16.08 -15.23
C GLU A 548 -12.22 16.14 -16.07
N LYS A 549 -11.48 17.26 -16.07
CA LYS A 549 -10.22 17.38 -16.82
C LYS A 549 -9.17 16.43 -16.28
N ILE A 550 -9.13 16.23 -14.97
CA ILE A 550 -8.20 15.30 -14.33
C ILE A 550 -8.61 13.86 -14.63
N THR A 551 -9.91 13.55 -14.63
CA THR A 551 -10.40 12.22 -15.02
C THR A 551 -9.96 11.88 -16.44
N LYS A 552 -10.18 12.81 -17.38
CA LYS A 552 -9.78 12.66 -18.77
C LYS A 552 -8.26 12.52 -18.91
N LEU A 553 -7.48 13.33 -18.20
CA LEU A 553 -6.01 13.21 -18.22
C LEU A 553 -5.53 11.83 -17.76
N VAL A 554 -6.14 11.25 -16.71
CA VAL A 554 -5.78 9.90 -16.25
C VAL A 554 -6.12 8.84 -17.30
N GLU A 555 -7.24 9.00 -17.99
CA GLU A 555 -7.68 8.11 -19.08
C GLU A 555 -6.75 8.18 -20.28
N ASP A 556 -6.55 9.37 -20.83
CA ASP A 556 -5.69 9.63 -21.99
C ASP A 556 -4.25 9.18 -21.72
N ASN A 557 -3.73 9.46 -20.51
CA ASN A 557 -2.39 9.04 -20.11
C ASN A 557 -2.26 7.52 -20.00
N ALA A 558 -3.26 6.84 -19.44
CA ALA A 558 -3.22 5.39 -19.32
C ALA A 558 -3.22 4.72 -20.70
N GLU A 559 -4.05 5.19 -21.63
CA GLU A 559 -4.05 4.70 -23.00
C GLU A 559 -2.72 4.97 -23.71
N PHE A 560 -2.22 6.21 -23.64
CA PHE A 560 -0.94 6.62 -24.25
C PHE A 560 0.21 5.71 -23.80
N VAL A 561 0.39 5.55 -22.48
CA VAL A 561 1.49 4.76 -21.92
C VAL A 561 1.39 3.28 -22.27
N ILE A 562 0.17 2.72 -22.27
CA ILE A 562 -0.03 1.31 -22.60
C ILE A 562 0.22 1.05 -24.10
N ARG A 563 -0.34 1.88 -25.00
CA ARG A 563 -0.12 1.72 -26.46
C ARG A 563 1.36 1.86 -26.82
N LEU A 564 1.97 2.97 -26.43
CA LEU A 564 3.36 3.25 -26.77
C LEU A 564 4.29 2.25 -26.07
N GLY A 565 4.04 1.95 -24.79
CA GLY A 565 4.82 1.00 -24.02
C GLY A 565 4.79 -0.41 -24.60
N HIS A 566 3.62 -0.89 -25.02
CA HIS A 566 3.45 -2.19 -25.67
C HIS A 566 4.25 -2.25 -26.98
N GLN A 567 4.04 -1.28 -27.88
CA GLN A 567 4.74 -1.23 -29.16
C GLN A 567 6.27 -1.23 -29.00
N LEU A 568 6.81 -0.42 -28.07
CA LEU A 568 8.25 -0.37 -27.84
C LEU A 568 8.81 -1.68 -27.30
N LEU A 569 8.08 -2.36 -26.41
CA LEU A 569 8.50 -3.65 -25.87
C LEU A 569 8.45 -4.75 -26.92
N THR A 570 7.35 -4.87 -27.69
CA THR A 570 7.25 -5.86 -28.77
C THR A 570 8.33 -5.64 -29.83
N GLN A 571 8.56 -4.39 -30.26
CA GLN A 571 9.59 -4.08 -31.24
C GLN A 571 10.99 -4.49 -30.75
N SER A 572 11.31 -4.22 -29.49
CA SER A 572 12.61 -4.58 -28.92
C SER A 572 12.77 -6.11 -28.78
N GLU A 573 11.69 -6.82 -28.45
CA GLU A 573 11.67 -8.28 -28.33
C GLU A 573 11.76 -8.99 -29.68
N SER A 574 11.09 -8.49 -30.72
CA SER A 574 11.17 -9.06 -32.08
C SER A 574 12.57 -8.97 -32.72
N ARG A 575 13.44 -8.10 -32.18
CA ARG A 575 14.82 -7.90 -32.64
C ARG A 575 15.83 -8.78 -31.90
N ARG A 576 15.45 -9.40 -30.78
CA ARG A 576 16.29 -10.30 -29.99
C ARG A 576 16.06 -11.74 -30.39
#